data_AF-A0A7Y2A7Y1-F1
#
_entry.id   AF-A0A7Y2A7Y1-F1
#
_cell.length_a   1.000
_cell.length_b   1.000
_cell.length_c   1.000
_cell.angle_alpha   90.00
_cell.angle_beta   90.00
_cell.angle_gamma   90.00
#
_symmetry.space_group_name_H-M   'P 1'
#
loop_
_entity.id
_entity.type
_entity.pdbx_description
1 polymer ?
#
loop_
_entity_poly.entity_id
_entity_poly.type
_entity_poly.pdbx_seq_one_letter_code
_entity_poly.pdbx_strand_id
1 'polypeptide(L)'
;MTVKKVAVVMGGYSSEAEISKKSGSVVIEALSKGKYDPYAIYIERNNWYHLDDEGRKAPIDRSFFSCQIDGQKVVPDIIFNTVHGTPGEDGYLQAYWELLGIPQTSASFYSAALSFNKRDSLSVLKN
;
A
#
# COMPACT_ATOMS: atom_id res chain seq x y z
N MET A 1 20.07 -11.61 10.30
CA MET A 1 18.63 -11.27 10.21
C MET A 1 18.25 -11.41 8.74
N THR A 2 17.11 -12.05 8.43
CA THR A 2 16.59 -12.12 7.06
C THR A 2 16.11 -10.74 6.61
N VAL A 3 16.42 -10.36 5.37
CA VAL A 3 15.98 -9.11 4.76
C VAL A 3 14.45 -9.16 4.64
N LYS A 4 13.76 -8.09 5.06
CA LYS A 4 12.30 -8.01 5.08
C LYS A 4 11.76 -7.42 3.77
N LYS A 5 10.85 -8.12 3.10
CA LYS A 5 10.18 -7.67 1.87
C LYS A 5 9.12 -6.63 2.22
N VAL A 6 9.29 -5.40 1.74
CA VAL A 6 8.39 -4.27 2.05
C VAL A 6 7.64 -3.85 0.78
N ALA A 7 6.34 -4.12 0.71
CA ALA A 7 5.53 -3.60 -0.38
C ALA A 7 5.23 -2.11 -0.15
N VAL A 8 5.77 -1.22 -0.98
CA VAL A 8 5.43 0.20 -0.97
C VAL A 8 4.28 0.43 -1.95
N VAL A 9 3.08 0.64 -1.41
CA VAL A 9 1.85 0.69 -2.18
C VAL A 9 1.48 2.13 -2.52
N MET A 10 1.31 2.41 -3.80
CA MET A 10 1.11 3.76 -4.33
C MET A 10 0.09 3.82 -5.47
N GLY A 11 -0.31 5.02 -5.86
CA GLY A 11 -1.38 5.27 -6.84
C GLY A 11 -2.68 5.60 -6.13
N GLY A 12 -3.74 4.85 -6.41
CA GLY A 12 -5.08 5.08 -5.88
C GLY A 12 -6.08 5.54 -6.93
N TYR A 13 -7.30 5.81 -6.47
CA TYR A 13 -8.45 6.11 -7.32
C TYR A 13 -8.83 7.60 -7.30
N SER A 14 -8.11 8.39 -6.51
CA SER A 14 -8.31 9.82 -6.30
C SER A 14 -7.50 10.64 -7.32
N SER A 15 -7.74 11.95 -7.35
CA SER A 15 -6.88 12.91 -8.06
C SER A 15 -5.47 13.01 -7.50
N GLU A 16 -5.20 12.39 -6.34
CA GLU A 16 -3.91 12.44 -5.64
C GLU A 16 -3.00 11.25 -6.01
N ALA A 17 -3.38 10.44 -6.99
CA ALA A 17 -2.62 9.25 -7.39
C ALA A 17 -1.16 9.57 -7.79
N GLU A 18 -0.92 10.70 -8.47
CA GLU A 18 0.45 11.11 -8.82
C GLU A 18 1.26 11.59 -7.61
N ILE A 19 0.58 12.19 -6.60
CA ILE A 19 1.21 12.55 -5.33
C ILE A 19 1.61 11.28 -4.58
N SER A 20 0.73 10.27 -4.57
CA SER A 20 0.97 8.98 -3.95
C SER A 20 2.19 8.27 -4.55
N LYS A 21 2.32 8.26 -5.88
CA LYS A 21 3.49 7.69 -6.57
C LYS A 21 4.79 8.37 -6.14
N LYS A 22 4.80 9.71 -6.06
CA LYS A 22 5.98 10.47 -5.59
C LYS A 22 6.32 10.14 -4.14
N SER A 23 5.33 10.08 -3.26
CA SER A 23 5.52 9.67 -1.86
C SER A 23 6.12 8.26 -1.77
N GLY A 24 5.61 7.32 -2.57
CA GLY A 24 6.11 5.95 -2.65
C GLY A 24 7.57 5.87 -3.09
N SER A 25 7.96 6.62 -4.13
CA SER A 25 9.36 6.68 -4.59
C SER A 25 10.32 7.15 -3.50
N VAL A 26 9.94 8.18 -2.74
CA VAL A 26 10.75 8.69 -1.61
C VAL A 26 10.92 7.61 -0.53
N VAL A 27 9.87 6.85 -0.23
CA VAL A 27 9.92 5.75 0.74
C VAL A 27 10.86 4.63 0.27
N ILE A 28 10.76 4.21 -1.00
CA ILE A 28 11.64 3.18 -1.57
C ILE A 28 13.11 3.60 -1.47
N GLU A 29 13.43 4.83 -1.88
CA GLU A 29 14.79 5.37 -1.80
C GLU A 29 15.32 5.36 -0.36
N ALA A 30 14.49 5.80 0.60
CA ALA A 30 14.88 5.86 2.00
C ALA A 30 15.06 4.49 2.68
N LEU A 31 14.26 3.48 2.31
CA LEU A 31 14.25 2.16 2.94
C LEU A 31 15.35 1.20 2.45
N SER A 32 15.94 1.46 1.27
CA SER A 32 16.88 0.57 0.54
C SER A 32 18.19 0.16 1.26
N LYS A 33 18.34 0.43 2.56
CA LYS A 33 19.58 0.20 3.34
C LYS A 33 19.53 -1.13 4.11
N GLY A 34 19.93 -2.22 3.46
CA GLY A 34 20.45 -3.49 4.05
C GLY A 34 19.53 -4.36 4.93
N LYS A 35 18.50 -3.80 5.56
CA LYS A 35 17.53 -4.51 6.42
C LYS A 35 16.21 -4.79 5.71
N TYR A 36 15.82 -3.91 4.79
CA TYR A 36 14.58 -3.96 4.05
C TYR A 36 14.87 -4.09 2.57
N ASP A 37 13.98 -4.78 1.88
CA ASP A 37 13.94 -4.89 0.43
C ASP A 37 12.60 -4.33 -0.06
N PRO A 38 12.54 -3.00 -0.27
CA PRO A 38 11.31 -2.33 -0.68
C PRO A 38 11.06 -2.51 -2.17
N TYR A 39 9.81 -2.80 -2.53
CA TYR A 39 9.37 -2.90 -3.93
C TYR A 39 8.03 -2.18 -4.13
N ALA A 40 7.85 -1.57 -5.30
CA ALA A 40 6.64 -0.80 -5.61
C ALA A 40 5.47 -1.71 -5.99
N ILE A 41 4.28 -1.42 -5.45
CA ILE A 41 3.01 -1.91 -5.95
C ILE A 41 2.14 -0.71 -6.35
N TYR A 42 1.71 -0.69 -7.61
CA TYR A 42 0.82 0.33 -8.15
C TYR A 42 -0.62 -0.18 -8.09
N ILE A 43 -1.49 0.62 -7.47
CA ILE A 43 -2.93 0.38 -7.39
C ILE A 43 -3.65 1.36 -8.31
N GLU A 44 -4.30 0.83 -9.33
CA GLU A 44 -5.24 1.56 -10.19
C GLU A 44 -6.61 0.90 -10.12
N ARG A 45 -7.67 1.59 -10.56
CA ARG A 45 -9.06 1.12 -10.42
C ARG A 45 -9.29 -0.29 -10.96
N ASN A 46 -8.65 -0.60 -12.09
CA ASN A 46 -8.86 -1.86 -12.81
C ASN A 46 -7.57 -2.68 -12.96
N ASN A 47 -6.43 -2.20 -12.43
CA ASN A 47 -5.14 -2.82 -12.68
C ASN A 47 -4.20 -2.61 -11.50
N TRP A 48 -3.81 -3.71 -10.85
CA TRP A 48 -2.87 -3.68 -9.73
C TRP A 48 -1.63 -4.44 -10.16
N TYR A 49 -0.46 -3.82 -10.08
CA TYR A 49 0.76 -4.40 -10.61
C TYR A 49 2.02 -3.94 -9.88
N HIS A 50 3.05 -4.76 -9.96
CA HIS A 50 4.44 -4.40 -9.75
C HIS A 50 5.12 -4.13 -11.11
N LEU A 51 6.12 -3.26 -11.15
CA LEU A 51 6.97 -3.11 -12.34
C LEU A 51 8.27 -3.85 -12.06
N ASP A 52 8.59 -4.83 -12.89
CA ASP A 52 9.89 -5.51 -12.82
C ASP A 52 11.02 -4.62 -13.35
N ASP A 53 12.26 -5.10 -13.24
CA ASP A 53 13.46 -4.38 -13.69
C ASP A 53 13.48 -4.06 -15.20
N GLU A 54 12.66 -4.77 -15.98
CA GLU A 54 12.48 -4.53 -17.42
C GLU A 54 11.31 -3.59 -17.73
N GLY A 55 10.64 -3.06 -16.69
CA GLY A 55 9.47 -2.18 -16.82
C GLY A 55 8.17 -2.90 -17.20
N ARG A 56 8.13 -4.23 -17.12
CA ARG A 56 6.92 -5.01 -17.42
C ARG A 56 6.01 -5.05 -16.19
N LYS A 57 4.70 -5.04 -16.43
CA LYS A 57 3.69 -5.12 -15.37
C LYS A 57 3.50 -6.57 -14.92
N ALA A 58 3.99 -6.90 -13.73
CA ALA A 58 3.66 -8.14 -13.04
C ALA A 58 2.35 -7.95 -12.25
N PRO A 59 1.26 -8.69 -12.56
CA PRO A 59 -0.02 -8.50 -11.89
C PRO A 59 0.04 -8.89 -10.41
N ILE A 60 -0.74 -8.17 -9.58
CA ILE A 60 -0.95 -8.56 -8.17
C ILE A 60 -2.06 -9.60 -8.08
N ASP A 61 -1.74 -10.76 -7.50
CA ASP A 61 -2.74 -11.70 -7.01
C ASP A 61 -3.36 -11.16 -5.73
N ARG A 62 -4.63 -10.73 -5.84
CA ARG A 62 -5.42 -10.11 -4.77
C ARG A 62 -5.91 -11.12 -3.71
N SER A 63 -5.72 -12.42 -3.92
CA SER A 63 -6.10 -13.42 -2.91
C SER A 63 -5.07 -13.50 -1.79
N PHE A 64 -3.82 -13.12 -2.08
CA PHE A 64 -2.70 -13.18 -1.14
C PHE A 64 -1.89 -11.88 -1.08
N PHE A 65 -2.32 -10.85 -1.81
CA PHE A 65 -1.58 -9.61 -2.06
C PHE A 65 -0.11 -9.87 -2.45
N SER A 66 0.08 -10.67 -3.49
CA SER A 66 1.39 -11.16 -3.92
C SER A 66 1.66 -10.91 -5.40
N CYS A 67 2.92 -10.89 -5.80
CA CYS A 67 3.33 -10.80 -7.20
C CYS A 67 4.49 -11.75 -7.52
N GLN A 68 4.84 -11.84 -8.79
CA GLN A 68 6.06 -12.51 -9.24
C GLN A 68 7.19 -11.48 -9.28
N ILE A 69 8.29 -11.77 -8.58
CA ILE A 69 9.56 -11.03 -8.64
C ILE A 69 10.63 -12.08 -8.84
N ASP A 70 11.46 -11.94 -9.89
CA ASP A 70 12.51 -12.90 -10.25
C ASP A 70 12.01 -14.35 -10.39
N GLY A 71 10.79 -14.51 -10.91
CA GLY A 71 10.15 -15.82 -11.09
C GLY A 71 9.69 -16.50 -9.80
N GLN A 72 9.71 -15.80 -8.67
CA GLN A 72 9.23 -16.30 -7.39
C GLN A 72 7.99 -15.54 -6.93
N LYS A 73 7.03 -16.26 -6.34
CA LYS A 73 5.87 -15.65 -5.67
C LYS A 73 6.35 -14.95 -4.41
N VAL A 74 6.19 -13.63 -4.35
CA VAL A 74 6.53 -12.79 -3.19
C VAL A 74 5.25 -12.31 -2.52
N VAL A 75 5.09 -12.66 -1.25
CA VAL A 75 4.12 -12.05 -0.31
C VAL A 75 4.89 -11.07 0.56
N PRO A 76 4.43 -9.82 0.74
CA PRO A 76 5.13 -8.85 1.57
C PRO A 76 5.14 -9.26 3.04
N ASP A 77 6.27 -9.05 3.72
CA ASP A 77 6.35 -9.15 5.18
C ASP A 77 5.58 -8.00 5.87
N ILE A 78 5.54 -6.84 5.23
CA ILE A 78 4.86 -5.63 5.68
C ILE A 78 4.54 -4.72 4.50
N ILE A 79 3.47 -3.96 4.64
CA ILE A 79 3.01 -3.01 3.63
C ILE A 79 3.27 -1.59 4.13
N PHE A 80 3.96 -0.79 3.31
CA PHE A 80 4.05 0.64 3.49
C PHE A 80 3.00 1.32 2.60
N ASN A 81 1.94 1.85 3.21
CA ASN A 81 0.87 2.50 2.48
C ASN A 81 1.20 3.98 2.19
N THR A 82 1.30 4.35 0.91
CA THR A 82 1.44 5.75 0.48
C THR A 82 0.28 6.20 -0.42
N VAL A 83 -0.83 5.45 -0.45
CA VAL A 83 -2.02 5.80 -1.24
C VAL A 83 -2.80 6.90 -0.53
N HIS A 84 -2.99 8.03 -1.20
CA HIS A 84 -3.78 9.18 -0.71
C HIS A 84 -5.21 9.11 -1.25
N GLY A 85 -6.19 9.43 -0.42
CA GLY A 85 -7.60 9.30 -0.71
C GLY A 85 -8.05 7.84 -0.80
N THR A 86 -9.07 7.57 -1.62
CA THR A 86 -9.56 6.21 -1.87
C THR A 86 -8.58 5.40 -2.75
N PRO A 87 -8.28 4.13 -2.44
CA PRO A 87 -8.74 3.33 -1.30
C PRO A 87 -7.75 3.30 -0.11
N GLY A 88 -6.83 4.25 -0.05
CA GLY A 88 -5.68 4.25 0.87
C GLY A 88 -5.92 4.84 2.24
N GLU A 89 -6.86 5.75 2.40
CA GLU A 89 -7.10 6.47 3.66
C GLU A 89 -8.52 6.29 4.20
N ASP A 90 -9.40 5.65 3.43
CA ASP A 90 -10.81 5.44 3.77
C ASP A 90 -11.11 4.08 4.40
N GLY A 91 -10.06 3.29 4.68
CA GLY A 91 -10.14 2.01 5.39
C GLY A 91 -10.27 0.78 4.49
N TYR A 92 -10.48 0.92 3.18
CA TYR A 92 -10.66 -0.24 2.30
C TYR A 92 -9.41 -1.12 2.21
N LEU A 93 -8.24 -0.52 1.95
CA LEU A 93 -6.99 -1.28 1.86
C LEU A 93 -6.57 -1.84 3.22
N GLN A 94 -6.75 -1.08 4.30
CA GLN A 94 -6.45 -1.52 5.66
C GLN A 94 -7.23 -2.76 6.04
N ALA A 95 -8.55 -2.75 5.83
CA ALA A 95 -9.40 -3.91 6.12
C ALA A 95 -9.02 -5.12 5.27
N TYR A 96 -8.72 -4.89 3.99
CA TYR A 96 -8.26 -5.95 3.09
C TYR A 96 -6.95 -6.60 3.55
N TRP A 97 -5.94 -5.81 3.92
CA TRP A 97 -4.66 -6.36 4.41
C TRP A 97 -4.77 -7.02 5.79
N GLU A 98 -5.62 -6.49 6.65
CA GLU A 98 -5.95 -7.10 7.95
C GLU A 98 -6.56 -8.49 7.77
N LEU A 99 -7.51 -8.65 6.84
CA LEU A 99 -8.10 -9.95 6.51
C LEU A 99 -7.09 -10.96 5.95
N LEU A 100 -6.05 -10.48 5.27
CA LEU A 100 -4.94 -11.31 4.79
C LEU A 100 -3.87 -11.57 5.85
N GLY A 101 -3.97 -10.97 7.04
CA GLY A 101 -2.97 -11.07 8.09
C GLY A 101 -1.63 -10.39 7.75
N ILE A 102 -1.63 -9.42 6.82
CA ILE A 102 -0.42 -8.70 6.41
C ILE A 102 -0.35 -7.37 7.18
N PRO A 103 0.71 -7.13 7.98
CA PRO A 103 0.82 -5.88 8.71
C PRO A 103 1.07 -4.69 7.77
N GLN A 104 0.62 -3.51 8.18
CA GLN A 104 0.73 -2.28 7.38
C GLN A 104 1.04 -1.05 8.25
N THR A 105 1.65 -0.01 7.67
CA THR A 105 2.21 1.14 8.42
C THR A 105 1.24 2.29 8.73
N SER A 106 0.03 2.31 8.16
CA SER A 106 -1.00 3.32 8.37
C SER A 106 -1.89 3.00 9.58
N ALA A 107 -2.90 3.84 9.84
CA ALA A 107 -3.91 3.60 10.86
C ALA A 107 -4.70 2.29 10.62
N SER A 108 -5.33 1.76 11.66
CA SER A 108 -6.29 0.64 11.52
C SER A 108 -7.49 1.03 10.66
N PHE A 109 -8.21 0.04 10.10
CA PHE A 109 -9.30 0.31 9.16
C PHE A 109 -10.38 1.25 9.74
N TYR A 110 -10.77 1.05 11.00
CA TYR A 110 -11.82 1.84 11.64
C TYR A 110 -11.38 3.30 11.83
N SER A 111 -10.14 3.50 12.32
CA SER A 111 -9.58 4.84 12.50
C SER A 111 -9.44 5.57 11.17
N ALA A 112 -8.98 4.87 10.12
CA ALA A 112 -8.88 5.42 8.76
C ALA A 112 -10.26 5.87 8.27
N ALA A 113 -11.25 4.98 8.24
CA ALA A 113 -12.61 5.27 7.81
C ALA A 113 -13.26 6.43 8.58
N LEU A 114 -13.11 6.45 9.91
CA LEU A 114 -13.64 7.52 10.75
C LEU A 114 -13.00 8.87 10.43
N SER A 115 -11.67 8.92 10.33
CA SER A 115 -10.94 10.17 10.08
C SER A 115 -11.15 10.70 8.67
N PHE A 116 -11.39 9.81 7.69
CA PHE A 116 -11.65 10.16 6.31
C PHE A 116 -13.01 10.83 6.11
N ASN A 117 -14.04 10.37 6.85
CA ASN A 117 -15.34 11.02 6.84
C ASN A 117 -15.34 12.25 7.77
N LYS A 118 -15.23 13.44 7.17
CA LYS A 118 -15.25 14.72 7.90
C LYS A 118 -16.43 14.87 8.85
N ARG A 119 -17.63 14.44 8.45
CA ARG A 119 -18.83 14.55 9.28
C ARG A 119 -18.71 13.67 10.52
N ASP A 120 -18.33 12.41 10.33
CA ASP A 120 -18.28 11.43 11.41
C ASP A 120 -17.12 11.74 12.37
N SER A 121 -15.95 12.09 11.82
CA SER A 121 -14.79 12.57 12.58
C SER A 121 -15.16 13.74 13.49
N LEU A 122 -15.83 14.78 12.95
CA LEU A 122 -16.30 15.92 13.74
C LEU A 122 -17.38 15.52 14.76
N SER A 123 -18.23 14.54 14.44
CA SER A 123 -19.26 14.06 15.37
C SER A 123 -18.65 13.35 16.58
N VAL A 124 -17.55 12.62 16.40
CA VAL A 124 -16.84 11.94 17.50
C VAL A 124 -16.02 12.92 18.34
N LEU A 125 -15.50 13.99 17.74
CA LEU A 125 -14.72 15.01 18.44
C LEU A 125 -15.55 16.06 19.18
N LYS A 126 -16.83 16.22 18.83
CA LYS A 126 -17.74 17.13 19.51
C LYS A 126 -18.12 16.56 20.88
N ASN A 127 -17.54 17.15 21.92
CA ASN A 127 -18.00 17.02 23.31
C ASN A 127 -19.20 17.94 23.56
#